data_AF-A0A7C8LT02-F1
#
_entry.id   AF-A0A7C8LT02-F1
#
_cell.length_a   1.000
_cell.length_b   1.000
_cell.length_c   1.000
_cell.angle_alpha   90.00
_cell.angle_beta   90.00
_cell.angle_gamma   90.00
#
_symmetry.space_group_name_H-M   'P 1'
#
loop_
_entity.id
_entity.type
_entity.pdbx_description
1 polymer ?
#
loop_
_entity_poly.entity_id
_entity_poly.type
_entity_poly.pdbx_seq_one_letter_code
_entity_poly.pdbx_strand_id
1 'polypeptide(L)'
;MPLRIAQRSKSKLRLGVSGPAGAGKTLGSLLVAYGICPDWSKICVIDTENNSADLYADYNQNGIQIGRFMVNPIQAPYSPEKYTNAIKECEAAGMEVIIIDSLTHAWQGEGGLLDKKGLIEKKAGYNSWTAWREVTPEHNRLVEAILQSKCHMICTIRAKMDYVQEKDPDTGKSVIKKVGLQPIQRDGMEYEFTVFIDVDQNHQATSSKDRTSIVDGRVFMMNVELGKQFLNWLETGEDPSLIQPITSEQINEIYELSGKNAAICKEVLSGFGYSNSKEVLQKDFKAICKKVKSQGKKTQKQAGDNNAEQETA
;
A
#
# COMPACT_ATOMS: atom_id res chain seq x y z
N MET A 1 9.10 -3.50 -20.37
CA MET A 1 8.25 -2.29 -20.27
C MET A 1 9.04 -1.10 -20.79
N PRO A 2 8.41 -0.13 -21.48
CA PRO A 2 9.09 1.10 -21.90
C PRO A 2 9.46 1.97 -20.67
N LEU A 3 10.55 2.74 -20.79
CA LEU A 3 10.94 3.73 -19.78
C LEU A 3 9.90 4.86 -19.74
N ARG A 4 9.60 5.38 -18.55
CA ARG A 4 8.67 6.50 -18.36
C ARG A 4 9.23 7.53 -17.39
N ILE A 5 8.77 8.78 -17.53
CA ILE A 5 9.02 9.82 -16.52
C ILE A 5 8.28 9.44 -15.23
N ALA A 6 8.99 9.55 -14.10
CA ALA A 6 8.39 9.32 -12.80
C ALA A 6 7.40 10.46 -12.48
N GLN A 7 6.18 10.08 -12.08
CA GLN A 7 5.14 11.00 -11.62
C GLN A 7 4.42 10.34 -10.46
N ARG A 8 3.96 11.15 -9.49
CA ARG A 8 3.17 10.63 -8.37
C ARG A 8 1.79 10.22 -8.87
N SER A 9 1.33 9.07 -8.41
CA SER A 9 -0.05 8.63 -8.58
C SER A 9 -0.73 8.49 -7.24
N LYS A 10 -2.07 8.57 -7.23
CA LYS A 10 -2.83 8.21 -6.04
C LYS A 10 -2.46 6.80 -5.61
N SER A 11 -2.38 6.57 -4.30
CA SER A 11 -2.00 5.27 -3.74
C SER A 11 -2.76 5.01 -2.44
N LYS A 12 -2.66 3.79 -1.93
CA LYS A 12 -3.29 3.38 -0.67
C LYS A 12 -2.25 3.30 0.44
N LEU A 13 -2.67 3.60 1.67
CA LEU A 13 -1.77 3.59 2.82
C LEU A 13 -1.37 2.15 3.14
N ARG A 14 -0.09 1.95 3.47
CA ARG A 14 0.44 0.76 4.13
C ARG A 14 1.17 1.24 5.38
N LEU A 15 0.49 1.18 6.52
CA LEU A 15 1.03 1.63 7.80
C LEU A 15 1.32 0.42 8.69
N GLY A 16 2.58 0.28 9.11
CA GLY A 16 2.96 -0.64 10.19
C GLY A 16 3.00 0.09 11.52
N VAL A 17 2.41 -0.49 12.57
CA VAL A 17 2.37 0.07 13.93
C VAL A 17 2.92 -0.96 14.91
N SER A 18 4.15 -0.77 15.35
CA SER A 18 4.86 -1.64 16.29
C SER A 18 4.79 -1.07 17.71
N GLY A 19 4.75 -1.93 18.73
CA GLY A 19 4.81 -1.49 20.12
C GLY A 19 4.43 -2.57 21.13
N PRO A 20 4.82 -2.42 22.41
CA PRO A 20 4.49 -3.38 23.46
C PRO A 20 2.98 -3.43 23.74
N ALA A 21 2.57 -4.40 24.56
CA ALA A 21 1.20 -4.42 25.09
C ALA A 21 0.89 -3.12 25.85
N GLY A 22 -0.34 -2.62 25.73
CA GLY A 22 -0.76 -1.38 26.39
C GLY A 22 -0.28 -0.09 25.73
N ALA A 23 0.55 -0.12 24.67
CA ALA A 23 1.04 1.08 24.00
C ALA A 23 -0.04 1.90 23.25
N GLY A 24 -1.28 1.41 23.13
CA GLY A 24 -2.37 2.11 22.45
C GLY A 24 -2.42 1.91 20.92
N LYS A 25 -1.85 0.82 20.40
CA LYS A 25 -1.80 0.52 18.95
C LYS A 25 -3.18 0.48 18.30
N THR A 26 -4.12 -0.28 18.86
CA THR A 26 -5.48 -0.47 18.34
C THR A 26 -6.23 0.85 18.28
N LEU A 27 -6.27 1.57 19.39
CA LEU A 27 -6.89 2.89 19.51
C LEU A 27 -6.29 3.89 18.53
N GLY A 28 -4.96 4.01 18.50
CA GLY A 28 -4.27 4.89 17.56
C GLY A 28 -4.60 4.54 16.11
N SER A 29 -4.65 3.26 15.78
CA SER A 29 -4.99 2.77 14.43
C SER A 29 -6.42 3.11 14.04
N LEU A 30 -7.38 3.00 14.97
CA LEU A 30 -8.77 3.42 14.75
C LEU A 30 -8.87 4.93 14.48
N LEU A 31 -8.15 5.76 15.24
CA LEU A 31 -8.14 7.21 15.03
C LEU A 31 -7.54 7.58 13.68
N VAL A 32 -6.41 6.97 13.31
CA VAL A 32 -5.79 7.19 11.99
C VAL A 32 -6.70 6.70 10.86
N ALA A 33 -7.34 5.53 11.02
CA ALA A 33 -8.30 5.00 10.06
C ALA A 33 -9.48 5.96 9.85
N TYR A 34 -10.03 6.51 10.93
CA TYR A 34 -11.10 7.51 10.85
C TYR A 34 -10.66 8.83 10.19
N GLY A 35 -9.40 9.22 10.39
CA GLY A 35 -8.81 10.35 9.67
C GLY A 35 -8.70 10.13 8.16
N ILE A 36 -8.52 8.89 7.72
CA ILE A 36 -8.48 8.49 6.31
C ILE A 36 -9.89 8.34 5.74
N CYS A 37 -10.80 7.76 6.51
CA CYS A 37 -12.18 7.51 6.11
C CYS A 37 -13.10 7.89 7.28
N PRO A 38 -13.72 9.09 7.25
CA PRO A 38 -14.58 9.58 8.34
C PRO A 38 -15.97 8.91 8.34
N ASP A 39 -16.00 7.59 8.16
CA ASP A 39 -17.18 6.73 8.19
C ASP A 39 -16.78 5.40 8.85
N TRP A 40 -17.22 5.21 10.10
CA TRP A 40 -16.90 4.00 10.87
C TRP A 40 -17.42 2.71 10.21
N SER A 41 -18.51 2.79 9.44
CA SER A 41 -19.07 1.62 8.73
C SER A 41 -18.17 1.10 7.60
N LYS A 42 -17.17 1.89 7.20
CA LYS A 42 -16.18 1.57 6.16
C LYS A 42 -14.84 1.13 6.72
N ILE A 43 -14.71 1.03 8.03
CA ILE A 43 -13.52 0.58 8.73
C ILE A 43 -13.76 -0.83 9.23
N CYS A 44 -12.83 -1.74 8.96
CA CYS A 44 -12.88 -3.10 9.49
C CYS A 44 -11.60 -3.42 10.28
N VAL A 45 -11.76 -4.05 11.45
CA VAL A 45 -10.66 -4.62 12.23
C VAL A 45 -10.68 -6.15 12.06
N ILE A 46 -9.63 -6.70 11.47
CA ILE A 46 -9.32 -8.12 11.52
C ILE A 46 -8.67 -8.37 12.89
N ASP A 47 -9.46 -8.86 13.84
CA ASP A 47 -9.10 -8.99 15.25
C ASP A 47 -8.63 -10.42 15.57
N THR A 48 -7.39 -10.55 16.02
CA THR A 48 -6.78 -11.82 16.46
C THR A 48 -6.48 -11.81 17.95
N GLU A 49 -6.95 -10.80 18.65
CA GLU A 49 -6.70 -10.45 20.05
C GLU A 49 -7.95 -10.75 20.91
N ASN A 50 -8.73 -11.76 20.50
CA ASN A 50 -9.94 -12.24 21.18
C ASN A 50 -11.01 -11.16 21.36
N ASN A 51 -11.37 -10.47 20.27
CA ASN A 51 -12.39 -9.42 20.24
C ASN A 51 -12.05 -8.22 21.14
N SER A 52 -10.76 -7.94 21.34
CA SER A 52 -10.32 -6.77 22.11
C SER A 52 -10.72 -5.45 21.43
N ALA A 53 -10.89 -5.45 20.10
CA ALA A 53 -11.33 -4.29 19.35
C ALA A 53 -12.74 -3.83 19.75
N ASP A 54 -13.64 -4.76 20.10
CA ASP A 54 -15.02 -4.46 20.50
C ASP A 54 -15.09 -3.49 21.69
N LEU A 55 -14.07 -3.49 22.55
CA LEU A 55 -13.97 -2.59 23.70
C LEU A 55 -13.88 -1.10 23.32
N TYR A 56 -13.53 -0.81 22.07
CA TYR A 56 -13.46 0.55 21.55
C TYR A 56 -14.77 1.01 20.89
N ALA A 57 -15.75 0.13 20.70
CA ALA A 57 -17.06 0.53 20.20
C ALA A 57 -17.72 1.48 21.20
N ASP A 58 -18.19 2.63 20.72
CA ASP A 58 -18.81 3.68 21.53
C ASP A 58 -17.88 4.26 22.64
N TYR A 59 -16.56 4.04 22.54
CA TYR A 59 -15.56 4.62 23.45
C TYR A 59 -15.28 6.09 23.16
N ASN A 60 -15.07 6.90 24.20
CA ASN A 60 -14.70 8.31 24.06
C ASN A 60 -13.21 8.51 24.37
N GLN A 61 -12.44 8.91 23.37
CA GLN A 61 -11.03 9.24 23.54
C GLN A 61 -10.84 10.75 23.44
N ASN A 62 -10.66 11.42 24.58
CA ASN A 62 -10.38 12.86 24.67
C ASN A 62 -11.35 13.73 23.84
N GLY A 63 -12.64 13.42 23.90
CA GLY A 63 -13.69 14.14 23.16
C GLY A 63 -13.96 13.62 21.75
N ILE A 64 -13.19 12.64 21.26
CA ILE A 64 -13.47 11.94 20.00
C ILE A 64 -14.29 10.70 20.33
N GLN A 65 -15.54 10.70 19.88
CA GLN A 65 -16.42 9.53 19.98
C GLN A 65 -16.06 8.50 18.90
N ILE A 66 -15.60 7.33 19.32
CA ILE A 66 -15.41 6.19 18.43
C ILE A 66 -16.79 5.59 18.15
N GLY A 67 -17.13 5.47 16.88
CA GLY A 67 -18.36 4.83 16.44
C GLY A 67 -18.20 3.33 16.28
N ARG A 68 -19.25 2.67 15.81
CA ARG A 68 -19.24 1.24 15.54
C ARG A 68 -18.60 0.96 14.19
N PHE A 69 -17.62 0.09 14.19
CA PHE A 69 -16.89 -0.38 13.01
C PHE A 69 -17.09 -1.88 12.82
N MET A 70 -16.68 -2.41 11.67
CA MET A 70 -16.79 -3.83 11.36
C MET A 70 -15.65 -4.61 12.02
N VAL A 71 -15.92 -5.84 12.47
CA VAL A 71 -14.90 -6.72 13.06
C VAL A 71 -14.95 -8.07 12.36
N ASN A 72 -13.79 -8.58 11.96
CA ASN A 72 -13.60 -9.93 11.44
C ASN A 72 -12.68 -10.70 12.40
N PRO A 73 -13.23 -11.51 13.32
CA PRO A 73 -12.44 -12.21 14.30
C PRO A 73 -11.73 -13.42 13.70
N ILE A 74 -10.41 -13.51 13.91
CA ILE A 74 -9.60 -14.68 13.57
C ILE A 74 -9.16 -15.35 14.87
N GLN A 75 -9.58 -16.60 15.04
CA GLN A 75 -9.10 -17.47 16.12
C GLN A 75 -8.04 -18.45 15.63
N ALA A 76 -7.30 -19.03 16.57
CA ALA A 76 -6.35 -20.12 16.30
C ALA A 76 -7.03 -21.25 15.49
N PRO A 77 -6.31 -21.92 14.56
CA PRO A 77 -4.94 -21.62 14.15
C PRO A 77 -4.85 -20.32 13.34
N TYR A 78 -3.83 -19.51 13.61
CA TYR A 78 -3.59 -18.19 12.99
C TYR A 78 -2.86 -18.30 11.65
N SER A 79 -3.37 -19.14 10.74
CA SER A 79 -2.71 -19.35 9.45
C SER A 79 -2.75 -18.09 8.58
N PRO A 80 -1.69 -17.76 7.83
CA PRO A 80 -1.66 -16.61 6.91
C PRO A 80 -2.83 -16.58 5.92
N GLU A 81 -3.33 -17.75 5.52
CA GLU A 81 -4.49 -17.89 4.62
C GLU A 81 -5.76 -17.26 5.21
N LYS A 82 -6.03 -17.42 6.51
CA LYS A 82 -7.19 -16.79 7.15
C LYS A 82 -7.14 -15.26 7.04
N TYR A 83 -5.96 -14.68 7.20
CA TYR A 83 -5.76 -13.24 7.03
C TYR A 83 -5.97 -12.80 5.58
N THR A 84 -5.41 -13.54 4.60
CA THR A 84 -5.63 -13.24 3.18
C THR A 84 -7.10 -13.33 2.80
N ASN A 85 -7.84 -14.31 3.32
CA ASN A 85 -9.28 -14.44 3.08
C ASN A 85 -10.07 -13.30 3.73
N ALA A 86 -9.77 -12.96 4.99
CA ALA A 86 -10.39 -11.84 5.69
C ALA A 86 -10.16 -10.50 4.97
N ILE A 87 -8.95 -10.25 4.42
CA ILE A 87 -8.68 -9.06 3.60
C ILE A 87 -9.62 -9.03 2.38
N LYS A 88 -9.75 -10.14 1.65
CA LYS A 88 -10.63 -10.23 0.47
C LYS A 88 -12.11 -10.06 0.83
N GLU A 89 -12.54 -10.59 1.97
CA GLU A 89 -13.91 -10.40 2.48
C GLU A 89 -14.19 -8.92 2.77
N CYS A 90 -13.25 -8.23 3.43
CA CYS A 90 -13.35 -6.79 3.66
C CYS A 90 -13.42 -6.00 2.35
N GLU A 91 -12.60 -6.35 1.35
CA GLU A 91 -12.66 -5.74 0.02
C GLU A 91 -14.02 -5.97 -0.66
N ALA A 92 -14.53 -7.20 -0.62
CA ALA A 92 -15.82 -7.55 -1.20
C ALA A 92 -16.99 -6.86 -0.47
N ALA A 93 -16.88 -6.63 0.84
CA ALA A 93 -17.82 -5.86 1.63
C ALA A 93 -17.72 -4.34 1.42
N GLY A 94 -16.77 -3.87 0.59
CA GLY A 94 -16.59 -2.46 0.27
C GLY A 94 -16.06 -1.63 1.43
N MET A 95 -15.20 -2.23 2.26
CA MET A 95 -14.43 -1.51 3.28
C MET A 95 -13.37 -0.63 2.62
N GLU A 96 -13.08 0.52 3.23
CA GLU A 96 -12.07 1.47 2.73
C GLU A 96 -10.76 1.38 3.53
N VAL A 97 -10.85 1.07 4.83
CA VAL A 97 -9.68 0.90 5.71
C VAL A 97 -9.78 -0.43 6.44
N ILE A 98 -8.72 -1.23 6.36
CA ILE A 98 -8.59 -2.50 7.07
C ILE A 98 -7.45 -2.38 8.08
N ILE A 99 -7.76 -2.66 9.34
CA ILE A 99 -6.79 -2.77 10.42
C ILE A 99 -6.58 -4.26 10.71
N ILE A 100 -5.35 -4.75 10.63
CA ILE A 100 -5.00 -6.09 11.11
C ILE A 100 -4.41 -5.94 12.51
N ASP A 101 -5.13 -6.45 13.51
CA ASP A 101 -4.73 -6.41 14.92
C ASP A 101 -4.74 -7.83 15.51
N SER A 102 -3.66 -8.60 15.40
CA SER A 102 -2.32 -8.21 14.97
C SER A 102 -1.66 -9.21 14.00
N LEU A 103 -0.69 -8.74 13.22
CA LEU A 103 0.12 -9.60 12.35
C LEU A 103 1.07 -10.54 13.12
N THR A 104 1.33 -10.24 14.40
CA THR A 104 2.20 -11.06 15.24
C THR A 104 1.67 -12.49 15.38
N HIS A 105 0.35 -12.68 15.43
CA HIS A 105 -0.25 -14.01 15.55
C HIS A 105 -0.05 -14.85 14.27
N ALA A 106 -0.10 -14.25 13.08
CA ALA A 106 0.24 -14.94 11.83
C ALA A 106 1.70 -15.42 11.80
N TRP A 107 2.60 -14.73 12.50
CA TRP A 107 4.02 -15.08 12.58
C TRP A 107 4.29 -16.17 13.63
N GLN A 108 3.95 -15.91 14.89
CA GLN A 108 4.36 -16.73 16.03
C GLN A 108 3.22 -17.35 16.84
N GLY A 109 1.96 -17.09 16.47
CA GLY A 109 0.80 -17.69 17.13
C GLY A 109 0.66 -19.18 16.80
N GLU A 110 -0.23 -19.86 17.52
CA GLU A 110 -0.61 -21.25 17.23
C GLU A 110 -1.07 -21.40 15.77
N GLY A 111 -0.48 -22.34 15.03
CA GLY A 111 -0.74 -22.52 13.60
C GLY A 111 -0.23 -21.39 12.69
N GLY A 112 0.50 -20.41 13.25
CA GLY A 112 1.23 -19.40 12.51
C GLY A 112 2.50 -19.95 11.86
N LEU A 113 3.26 -19.08 11.20
CA LEU A 113 4.40 -19.45 10.36
C LEU A 113 5.53 -20.16 11.15
N LEU A 114 5.89 -19.68 12.34
CA LEU A 114 6.94 -20.29 13.17
C LEU A 114 6.52 -21.65 13.73
N ASP A 115 5.27 -21.79 14.15
CA ASP A 115 4.73 -23.07 14.63
C ASP A 115 4.72 -24.10 13.49
N LYS A 116 4.22 -23.71 12.31
CA LYS A 116 4.24 -24.54 11.10
C LYS A 116 5.66 -24.95 10.69
N LYS A 117 6.61 -24.00 10.73
CA LYS A 117 8.03 -24.26 10.45
C LYS A 117 8.58 -25.30 11.43
N GLY A 118 8.31 -25.15 12.73
CA GLY A 118 8.72 -26.11 13.76
C GLY A 118 8.12 -27.51 13.59
N LEU A 119 6.87 -27.61 13.14
CA LEU A 119 6.24 -28.91 12.83
C LEU A 119 6.88 -29.59 11.62
N ILE A 120 7.28 -28.83 10.59
CA ILE A 120 7.96 -29.39 9.40
C ILE A 120 9.37 -29.87 9.75
N GLU A 121 10.12 -29.10 10.55
CA GLU A 121 11.47 -29.49 10.98
C GLU A 121 11.51 -30.79 11.79
N LYS A 122 10.43 -31.14 12.49
CA LYS A 122 10.32 -32.40 13.26
C LYS A 122 10.13 -33.64 12.35
N LYS A 123 9.83 -33.48 11.07
CA LYS A 123 9.65 -34.60 10.14
C LYS A 123 11.00 -35.20 9.73
N ALA A 124 11.06 -36.53 9.62
CA ALA A 124 12.26 -37.22 9.18
C ALA A 124 12.68 -36.73 7.78
N GLY A 125 13.96 -36.38 7.62
CA GLY A 125 14.54 -35.88 6.36
C GLY A 125 14.38 -34.38 6.11
N TYR A 126 13.75 -33.63 7.01
CA TYR A 126 13.62 -32.17 6.90
C TYR A 126 14.62 -31.46 7.84
N ASN A 127 15.13 -30.32 7.39
CA ASN A 127 15.95 -29.39 8.15
C ASN A 127 15.37 -27.96 8.09
N SER A 128 15.96 -27.04 8.85
CA SER A 128 15.52 -25.63 8.91
C SER A 128 15.39 -24.97 7.54
N TRP A 129 16.34 -25.22 6.64
CA TRP A 129 16.31 -24.65 5.29
C TRP A 129 15.11 -25.17 4.48
N THR A 130 14.89 -26.49 4.49
CA THR A 130 13.72 -27.08 3.81
C THR A 130 12.40 -26.61 4.40
N ALA A 131 12.32 -26.44 5.73
CA ALA A 131 11.11 -25.94 6.39
C ALA A 131 10.81 -24.49 5.99
N TRP A 132 11.82 -23.62 5.94
CA TRP A 132 11.66 -22.25 5.45
C TRP A 132 11.23 -22.18 3.98
N ARG A 133 11.69 -23.12 3.14
CA ARG A 133 11.26 -23.20 1.73
C ARG A 133 9.75 -23.46 1.59
N GLU A 134 9.17 -24.22 2.50
CA GLU A 134 7.72 -24.50 2.53
C GLU A 134 6.92 -23.33 3.11
N VAL A 135 7.45 -22.65 4.13
CA VAL A 135 6.72 -21.63 4.90
C VAL A 135 6.83 -20.22 4.30
N THR A 136 7.96 -19.89 3.66
CA THR A 136 8.19 -18.57 3.05
C THR A 136 7.13 -18.18 2.01
N PRO A 137 6.65 -19.07 1.12
CA PRO A 137 5.59 -18.73 0.18
C PRO A 137 4.27 -18.28 0.85
N GLU A 138 3.93 -18.83 2.02
CA GLU A 138 2.72 -18.42 2.76
C GLU A 138 2.87 -17.02 3.35
N HIS A 139 4.04 -16.73 3.92
CA HIS A 139 4.37 -15.38 4.38
C HIS A 139 4.27 -14.38 3.22
N ASN A 140 4.91 -14.68 2.08
CA ASN A 140 4.93 -13.79 0.93
C ASN A 140 3.51 -13.53 0.40
N ARG A 141 2.64 -14.55 0.34
CA ARG A 141 1.23 -14.37 -0.07
C ARG A 141 0.46 -13.43 0.86
N LEU A 142 0.70 -13.51 2.17
CA LEU A 142 0.07 -12.57 3.12
C LEU A 142 0.60 -11.15 2.92
N VAL A 143 1.92 -10.98 2.80
CA VAL A 143 2.53 -9.67 2.53
C VAL A 143 1.99 -9.08 1.22
N GLU A 144 1.95 -9.86 0.14
CA GLU A 144 1.39 -9.44 -1.14
C GLU A 144 -0.08 -9.04 -1.02
N ALA A 145 -0.90 -9.80 -0.29
CA ALA A 145 -2.30 -9.46 -0.06
C ALA A 145 -2.46 -8.09 0.64
N ILE A 146 -1.60 -7.80 1.63
CA ILE A 146 -1.57 -6.49 2.30
C ILE A 146 -1.13 -5.40 1.33
N LEU A 147 -0.05 -5.63 0.58
CA LEU A 147 0.53 -4.62 -0.31
C LEU A 147 -0.36 -4.30 -1.50
N GLN A 148 -1.04 -5.30 -2.07
CA GLN A 148 -1.89 -5.15 -3.25
C GLN A 148 -3.35 -4.81 -2.93
N SER A 149 -3.73 -4.76 -1.65
CA SER A 149 -5.12 -4.47 -1.28
C SER A 149 -5.63 -3.15 -1.88
N LYS A 150 -6.90 -3.12 -2.28
CA LYS A 150 -7.54 -1.88 -2.74
C LYS A 150 -7.89 -0.94 -1.59
N CYS A 151 -7.89 -1.43 -0.35
CA CYS A 151 -8.14 -0.67 0.87
C CYS A 151 -6.86 0.00 1.38
N HIS A 152 -7.00 0.97 2.29
CA HIS A 152 -5.91 1.41 3.14
C HIS A 152 -5.65 0.32 4.20
N MET A 153 -4.38 -0.02 4.43
CA MET A 153 -3.99 -1.07 5.37
C MET A 153 -3.23 -0.46 6.54
N ILE A 154 -3.66 -0.81 7.76
CA ILE A 154 -2.93 -0.56 9.00
C ILE A 154 -2.68 -1.91 9.65
N CYS A 155 -1.43 -2.23 9.97
CA CYS A 155 -1.05 -3.52 10.54
C CYS A 155 -0.35 -3.30 11.88
N THR A 156 -0.94 -3.81 12.95
CA THR A 156 -0.31 -3.74 14.26
C THR A 156 0.63 -4.93 14.45
N ILE A 157 1.74 -4.69 15.14
CA ILE A 157 2.75 -5.68 15.46
C ILE A 157 3.11 -5.50 16.94
N ARG A 158 3.11 -6.59 17.70
CA ARG A 158 3.62 -6.59 19.07
C ARG A 158 5.13 -6.50 19.05
N ALA A 159 5.70 -5.72 19.95
CA ALA A 159 7.15 -5.63 20.14
C ALA A 159 7.59 -6.23 21.48
N LYS A 160 8.79 -6.80 21.50
CA LYS A 160 9.50 -7.23 22.71
C LYS A 160 10.65 -6.26 22.99
N MET A 161 11.16 -6.24 24.22
CA MET A 161 12.37 -5.47 24.53
C MET A 161 13.57 -6.08 23.82
N ASP A 162 14.36 -5.23 23.18
CA ASP A 162 15.59 -5.62 22.50
C ASP A 162 16.81 -5.32 23.38
N TYR A 163 17.79 -6.23 23.32
CA TYR A 163 18.99 -6.19 24.12
C TYR A 163 20.21 -6.51 23.26
N VAL A 164 21.23 -5.66 23.31
CA VAL A 164 22.53 -5.91 22.70
C VAL A 164 23.54 -6.27 23.78
N GLN A 165 24.42 -7.19 23.44
CA GLN A 165 25.58 -7.50 24.26
C GLN A 165 26.76 -6.66 23.76
N GLU A 166 27.12 -5.63 24.52
CA GLU A 166 28.33 -4.84 24.26
C GLU A 166 29.45 -5.32 25.18
N LYS A 167 30.69 -5.23 24.71
CA LYS A 167 31.84 -5.38 25.61
C LYS A 167 32.13 -4.03 26.26
N ASP A 168 32.18 -4.04 27.59
CA ASP A 168 32.66 -2.92 28.38
C ASP A 168 34.10 -2.58 27.93
N PRO A 169 34.37 -1.35 27.46
CA PRO A 169 35.69 -0.92 27.00
C PRO A 169 36.78 -1.02 28.09
N ASP A 170 36.40 -0.87 29.35
CA ASP A 170 37.32 -0.79 30.49
C ASP A 170 37.52 -2.16 31.16
N THR A 171 36.46 -2.98 31.23
CA THR A 171 36.52 -4.27 31.94
C THR A 171 36.55 -5.49 31.02
N GLY A 172 36.30 -5.32 29.72
CA GLY A 172 36.22 -6.40 28.72
C GLY A 172 35.05 -7.37 28.93
N LYS A 173 34.22 -7.14 29.97
CA LYS A 173 33.07 -7.97 30.30
C LYS A 173 31.92 -7.65 29.36
N SER A 174 31.16 -8.68 29.01
CA SER A 174 29.94 -8.52 28.22
C SER A 174 28.84 -7.93 29.09
N VAL A 175 28.34 -6.75 28.73
CA VAL A 175 27.24 -6.04 29.37
C VAL A 175 26.05 -6.06 28.43
N ILE A 176 24.90 -6.49 28.96
CA ILE A 176 23.64 -6.48 28.22
C ILE A 176 23.02 -5.08 28.36
N LYS A 177 22.93 -4.34 27.24
CA LYS A 177 22.25 -3.04 27.18
C LYS A 177 20.91 -3.18 26.48
N LYS A 178 19.88 -2.58 27.07
CA LYS A 178 18.58 -2.41 26.44
C LYS A 178 18.71 -1.38 25.31
N VAL A 179 18.44 -1.78 24.07
CA VAL A 179 18.65 -0.94 22.87
C VAL A 179 17.36 -0.44 22.23
N GLY A 180 16.23 -1.06 22.51
CA GLY A 180 14.97 -0.61 21.92
C GLY A 180 13.84 -1.62 22.03
N LEU A 181 12.87 -1.45 21.15
CA LEU A 181 11.76 -2.38 20.95
C LEU A 181 12.00 -3.10 19.62
N GLN A 182 11.98 -4.44 19.65
CA GLN A 182 12.07 -5.26 18.44
C GLN A 182 10.66 -5.78 18.08
N PRO A 183 10.14 -5.48 16.88
CA PRO A 183 8.89 -6.06 16.39
C PRO A 183 8.98 -7.59 16.37
N ILE A 184 7.92 -8.26 16.83
CA ILE A 184 7.85 -9.72 16.80
C ILE A 184 7.26 -10.15 15.45
N GLN A 185 8.15 -10.21 14.45
CA GLN A 185 7.83 -10.51 13.06
C GLN A 185 9.10 -10.99 12.34
N ARG A 186 8.98 -11.44 11.09
CA ARG A 186 10.12 -11.65 10.20
C ARG A 186 10.91 -10.36 10.02
N ASP A 187 12.23 -10.46 10.15
CA ASP A 187 13.15 -9.35 9.90
C ASP A 187 12.93 -8.75 8.51
N GLY A 188 12.89 -7.41 8.45
CA GLY A 188 12.70 -6.64 7.23
C GLY A 188 11.24 -6.38 6.85
N MET A 189 10.27 -6.88 7.61
CA MET A 189 8.84 -6.60 7.36
C MET A 189 8.54 -5.09 7.39
N GLU A 190 9.26 -4.31 8.19
CA GLU A 190 9.17 -2.85 8.24
C GLU A 190 9.42 -2.21 6.86
N TYR A 191 10.23 -2.83 6.01
CA TYR A 191 10.54 -2.33 4.67
C TYR A 191 9.42 -2.56 3.65
N GLU A 192 8.38 -3.32 3.99
CA GLU A 192 7.23 -3.52 3.12
C GLU A 192 6.23 -2.35 3.22
N PHE A 193 6.15 -1.70 4.38
CA PHE A 193 5.18 -0.63 4.63
C PHE A 193 5.61 0.72 4.04
N THR A 194 4.65 1.58 3.69
CA THR A 194 4.94 2.96 3.27
C THR A 194 5.48 3.78 4.43
N VAL A 195 4.90 3.58 5.61
CA VAL A 195 5.30 4.19 6.88
C VAL A 195 5.30 3.09 7.94
N PHE A 196 6.32 3.07 8.78
CA PHE A 196 6.42 2.18 9.93
C PHE A 196 6.71 3.00 11.17
N ILE A 197 5.85 2.88 12.17
CA ILE A 197 5.94 3.64 13.42
C ILE A 197 6.07 2.70 14.60
N ASP A 198 6.85 3.11 15.58
CA ASP A 198 7.02 2.44 16.87
C ASP A 198 6.38 3.30 17.95
N VAL A 199 5.47 2.70 18.71
CA VAL A 199 4.70 3.34 19.78
C VAL A 199 5.20 2.82 21.13
N ASP A 200 5.55 3.73 22.02
CA ASP A 200 6.01 3.42 23.37
C ASP A 200 4.85 3.28 24.38
N GLN A 201 5.18 2.98 25.64
CA GLN A 201 4.18 2.83 26.71
C GLN A 201 3.54 4.16 27.13
N ASN A 202 4.11 5.30 26.73
CA ASN A 202 3.54 6.63 26.97
C ASN A 202 2.63 7.06 25.80
N HIS A 203 2.31 6.14 24.88
CA HIS A 203 1.53 6.40 23.67
C HIS A 203 2.22 7.35 22.67
N GLN A 204 3.53 7.55 22.82
CA GLN A 204 4.33 8.35 21.90
C GLN A 204 4.83 7.47 20.77
N ALA A 205 4.70 7.97 19.55
CA ALA A 205 5.11 7.33 18.32
C ALA A 205 6.32 8.03 17.70
N THR A 206 7.22 7.23 17.14
CA THR A 206 8.34 7.66 16.27
C THR A 206 8.35 6.82 15.01
N SER A 207 8.85 7.35 13.90
CA SER A 207 8.97 6.57 12.65
C SER A 207 10.31 5.84 12.56
N SER A 208 10.27 4.52 12.35
CA SER A 208 11.44 3.75 11.89
C SER A 208 11.57 3.74 10.36
N LYS A 209 10.47 4.05 9.66
CA LYS A 209 10.46 4.26 8.21
C LYS A 209 9.36 5.25 7.83
N ASP A 210 9.67 6.22 6.98
CA ASP A 210 8.67 7.14 6.45
C ASP A 210 9.01 7.53 4.99
N ARG A 211 8.10 7.22 4.05
CA ARG A 211 8.20 7.67 2.65
C ARG A 211 7.44 8.97 2.37
N THR A 212 6.68 9.47 3.33
CA THR A 212 5.83 10.65 3.18
C THR A 212 6.47 11.92 3.75
N SER A 213 7.50 11.77 4.59
CA SER A 213 8.17 12.85 5.34
C SER A 213 7.22 13.62 6.28
N ILE A 214 6.09 13.01 6.65
CA ILE A 214 5.07 13.63 7.51
C ILE A 214 5.46 13.46 8.98
N VAL A 215 6.01 12.29 9.32
CA VAL A 215 6.34 11.88 10.68
C VAL A 215 7.83 11.68 10.90
N ASP A 216 8.63 11.74 9.83
CA ASP A 216 10.07 11.56 9.87
C ASP A 216 10.76 12.48 10.90
N GLY A 217 11.55 11.87 11.79
CA GLY A 217 12.28 12.54 12.86
C GLY A 217 11.42 13.18 13.96
N ARG A 218 10.10 12.89 14.01
CA ARG A 218 9.17 13.49 14.99
C ARG A 218 8.75 12.49 16.06
N VAL A 219 8.50 13.02 17.24
CA VAL A 219 7.75 12.35 18.31
C VAL A 219 6.32 12.90 18.28
N PHE A 220 5.33 12.02 18.20
CA PHE A 220 3.92 12.42 18.06
C PHE A 220 2.99 11.40 18.71
N MET A 221 1.70 11.72 18.80
CA MET A 221 0.65 10.75 19.15
C MET A 221 -0.19 10.46 17.93
N MET A 222 -0.56 9.19 17.74
CA MET A 222 -1.51 8.81 16.70
C MET A 222 -2.86 9.45 16.96
N ASN A 223 -3.43 10.10 15.94
CA ASN A 223 -4.71 10.79 16.04
C ASN A 223 -5.40 10.90 14.66
N VAL A 224 -6.60 11.46 14.65
CA VAL A 224 -7.40 11.66 13.43
C VAL A 224 -6.70 12.59 12.43
N GLU A 225 -5.99 13.60 12.92
CA GLU A 225 -5.30 14.56 12.05
C GLU A 225 -4.14 13.90 11.28
N LEU A 226 -3.42 12.98 11.92
CA LEU A 226 -2.38 12.18 11.26
C LEU A 226 -2.95 11.36 10.10
N GLY A 227 -4.14 10.77 10.28
CA GLY A 227 -4.84 10.06 9.21
C GLY A 227 -5.19 10.96 8.02
N LYS A 228 -5.66 12.18 8.28
CA LYS A 228 -5.94 13.18 7.23
C LYS A 228 -4.68 13.61 6.49
N GLN A 229 -3.58 13.82 7.20
CA GLN A 229 -2.29 14.18 6.60
C GLN A 229 -1.80 13.07 5.66
N PHE A 230 -1.91 11.80 6.08
CA PHE A 230 -1.60 10.68 5.20
C PHE A 230 -2.51 10.62 3.98
N LEU A 231 -3.83 10.77 4.17
CA LEU A 231 -4.78 10.78 3.05
C LEU A 231 -4.44 11.87 2.02
N ASN A 232 -4.24 13.11 2.48
CA ASN A 232 -3.89 14.22 1.62
C ASN A 232 -2.60 13.94 0.83
N TRP A 233 -1.57 13.41 1.49
CA TRP A 233 -0.34 13.01 0.79
C TRP A 233 -0.62 11.92 -0.25
N LEU A 234 -1.41 10.90 0.08
CA LEU A 234 -1.76 9.81 -0.84
C LEU A 234 -2.58 10.27 -2.05
N GLU A 235 -3.32 11.37 -1.93
CA GLU A 235 -4.20 11.91 -2.98
C GLU A 235 -3.55 12.96 -3.89
N THR A 236 -2.42 13.54 -3.50
CA THR A 236 -1.67 14.57 -4.27
C THR A 236 -1.05 14.09 -5.60
N GLY A 237 -1.37 12.88 -6.08
CA GLY A 237 -0.92 12.33 -7.35
C GLY A 237 -2.03 12.19 -8.40
N GLU A 238 -1.63 11.94 -9.64
CA GLU A 238 -2.57 11.63 -10.74
C GLU A 238 -3.32 10.32 -10.48
N ASP A 239 -4.52 10.18 -11.01
CA ASP A 239 -5.24 8.90 -10.93
C ASP A 239 -4.42 7.79 -11.63
N PRO A 240 -4.14 6.64 -10.97
CA PRO A 240 -3.41 5.52 -11.58
C PRO A 240 -3.95 5.08 -12.93
N SER A 241 -5.27 5.15 -13.14
CA SER A 241 -5.91 4.81 -14.42
C SER A 241 -5.54 5.77 -15.55
N LEU A 242 -5.28 7.04 -15.23
CA LEU A 242 -4.95 8.09 -16.19
C LEU A 242 -3.47 8.08 -16.63
N ILE A 243 -2.61 7.41 -15.87
CA ILE A 243 -1.17 7.32 -16.12
C ILE A 243 -0.74 5.97 -16.72
N GLN A 244 -1.70 5.11 -17.07
CA GLN A 244 -1.41 3.88 -17.81
C GLN A 244 -1.26 4.18 -19.31
N PRO A 245 -0.47 3.38 -20.05
CA PRO A 245 -0.46 3.43 -21.50
C PRO A 245 -1.87 3.21 -22.09
N ILE A 246 -2.14 3.84 -23.21
CA ILE A 246 -3.36 3.57 -23.98
C ILE A 246 -3.35 2.15 -24.55
N THR A 247 -4.54 1.61 -24.79
CA THR A 247 -4.74 0.27 -25.36
C THR A 247 -4.37 0.19 -26.84
N SER A 248 -4.18 -1.02 -27.36
CA SER A 248 -3.93 -1.23 -28.80
C SER A 248 -5.09 -0.72 -29.66
N GLU A 249 -6.34 -0.85 -29.19
CA GLU A 249 -7.52 -0.32 -29.85
C GLU A 249 -7.47 1.22 -29.94
N GLN A 250 -7.09 1.88 -28.84
CA GLN A 250 -6.93 3.33 -28.80
C GLN A 250 -5.77 3.83 -29.68
N ILE A 251 -4.70 3.05 -29.80
CA ILE A 251 -3.61 3.36 -30.74
C ILE A 251 -4.11 3.33 -32.18
N ASN A 252 -4.90 2.32 -32.54
CA ASN A 252 -5.50 2.21 -33.87
C ASN A 252 -6.50 3.34 -34.13
N GLU A 253 -7.29 3.75 -33.12
CA GLU A 253 -8.20 4.89 -33.23
C GLU A 253 -7.46 6.18 -33.59
N ILE A 254 -6.32 6.47 -32.94
CA ILE A 254 -5.48 7.63 -33.28
C ILE A 254 -5.02 7.56 -34.74
N TYR A 255 -4.61 6.39 -35.21
CA TYR A 255 -4.15 6.19 -36.59
C TYR A 255 -5.28 6.34 -37.62
N GLU A 256 -6.48 5.83 -37.33
CA GLU A 256 -7.64 6.02 -38.20
C GLU A 256 -8.07 7.49 -38.24
N LEU A 257 -8.07 8.19 -37.09
CA LEU A 257 -8.40 9.62 -37.01
C LEU A 257 -7.41 10.51 -37.77
N SER A 258 -6.18 10.06 -37.99
CA SER A 258 -5.21 10.78 -38.82
C SER A 258 -5.42 10.58 -40.32
N GLY A 259 -6.42 9.78 -40.72
CA GLY A 259 -6.58 9.35 -42.10
C GLY A 259 -5.46 8.39 -42.52
N LYS A 260 -4.98 7.55 -41.59
CA LYS A 260 -3.86 6.61 -41.79
C LYS A 260 -2.53 7.29 -42.13
N ASN A 261 -2.36 8.55 -41.71
CA ASN A 261 -1.15 9.32 -41.93
C ASN A 261 -0.23 9.28 -40.69
N ALA A 262 0.85 8.52 -40.80
CA ALA A 262 1.82 8.36 -39.71
C ALA A 262 2.57 9.66 -39.36
N ALA A 263 2.77 10.57 -40.33
CA ALA A 263 3.45 11.84 -40.09
C ALA A 263 2.63 12.77 -39.18
N ILE A 264 1.32 12.86 -39.42
CA ILE A 264 0.39 13.62 -38.56
C ILE A 264 0.39 13.05 -37.13
N CYS A 265 0.31 11.72 -37.00
CA CYS A 265 0.42 11.09 -35.68
C CYS A 265 1.73 11.49 -34.98
N LYS A 266 2.87 11.36 -35.67
CA LYS A 266 4.19 11.69 -35.09
C LYS A 266 4.29 13.16 -34.66
N GLU A 267 3.82 14.08 -35.49
CA GLU A 267 3.82 15.52 -35.19
C GLU A 267 2.97 15.82 -33.94
N VAL A 268 1.72 15.36 -33.90
CA VAL A 268 0.84 15.59 -32.76
C VAL A 268 1.44 14.99 -31.49
N LEU A 269 1.87 13.73 -31.54
CA LEU A 269 2.45 13.03 -30.38
C LEU A 269 3.69 13.77 -29.83
N SER A 270 4.57 14.25 -30.72
CA SER A 270 5.74 15.02 -30.31
C SER A 270 5.36 16.33 -29.59
N GLY A 271 4.26 16.96 -30.00
CA GLY A 271 3.73 18.15 -29.34
C GLY A 271 3.16 17.90 -27.94
N PHE A 272 2.93 16.63 -27.57
CA PHE A 272 2.59 16.19 -26.21
C PHE A 272 3.79 15.55 -25.49
N GLY A 273 4.99 15.56 -26.09
CA GLY A 273 6.20 14.99 -25.50
C GLY A 273 6.36 13.47 -25.65
N TYR A 274 5.58 12.83 -26.53
CA TYR A 274 5.64 11.38 -26.78
C TYR A 274 6.46 11.05 -28.03
N SER A 275 7.29 10.01 -27.96
CA SER A 275 8.10 9.56 -29.11
C SER A 275 7.31 8.63 -30.04
N ASN A 276 6.33 7.91 -29.51
CA ASN A 276 5.45 7.01 -30.26
C ASN A 276 4.11 6.78 -29.53
N SER A 277 3.14 6.18 -30.23
CA SER A 277 1.78 5.97 -29.72
C SER A 277 1.69 4.99 -28.54
N LYS A 278 2.68 4.12 -28.34
CA LYS A 278 2.70 3.16 -27.21
C LYS A 278 3.09 3.81 -25.88
N GLU A 279 3.69 5.00 -25.92
CA GLU A 279 4.06 5.78 -24.74
C GLU A 279 2.91 6.68 -24.25
N VAL A 280 1.87 6.88 -25.08
CA VAL A 280 0.76 7.78 -24.78
C VAL A 280 0.01 7.29 -23.55
N LEU A 281 -0.23 8.21 -22.62
CA LEU A 281 -0.98 7.95 -21.41
C LEU A 281 -2.48 8.23 -21.60
N GLN A 282 -3.31 7.52 -20.84
CA GLN A 282 -4.78 7.68 -20.87
C GLN A 282 -5.23 9.13 -20.67
N LYS A 283 -4.52 9.92 -19.84
CA LYS A 283 -4.83 11.35 -19.59
C LYS A 283 -4.80 12.21 -20.86
N ASP A 284 -3.91 11.90 -21.80
CA ASP A 284 -3.69 12.70 -23.01
C ASP A 284 -4.48 12.18 -24.21
N PHE A 285 -5.02 10.96 -24.13
CA PHE A 285 -5.68 10.26 -25.22
C PHE A 285 -6.75 11.10 -25.92
N LYS A 286 -7.69 11.68 -25.15
CA LYS A 286 -8.79 12.48 -25.72
C LYS A 286 -8.29 13.76 -26.40
N ALA A 287 -7.29 14.43 -25.81
CA ALA A 287 -6.72 15.65 -26.36
C ALA A 287 -5.96 15.37 -27.67
N ILE A 288 -5.20 14.27 -27.70
CA ILE A 288 -4.51 13.78 -28.90
C ILE A 288 -5.51 13.46 -30.00
N CYS A 289 -6.56 12.68 -29.72
CA CYS A 289 -7.59 12.34 -30.71
C CYS A 289 -8.23 13.59 -31.34
N LYS A 290 -8.54 14.61 -30.53
CA LYS A 290 -9.10 15.88 -31.02
C LYS A 290 -8.11 16.62 -31.94
N LYS A 291 -6.83 16.67 -31.55
CA LYS A 291 -5.79 17.40 -32.32
C LYS A 291 -5.44 16.67 -33.62
N VAL A 292 -5.29 15.35 -33.58
CA VAL A 292 -5.08 14.50 -34.77
C VAL A 292 -6.23 14.65 -35.77
N LYS A 293 -7.48 14.54 -35.32
CA LYS A 293 -8.66 14.71 -36.18
C LYS A 293 -8.71 16.10 -36.83
N SER A 294 -8.28 17.13 -36.12
CA SER A 294 -8.23 18.50 -36.65
C SER A 294 -7.15 18.70 -37.71
N GLN A 295 -5.98 18.07 -37.56
CA GLN A 295 -4.90 18.14 -38.54
C GLN A 295 -5.19 17.26 -39.76
N GLY A 296 -5.70 16.04 -39.57
CA GLY A 296 -6.10 15.15 -40.67
C GLY A 296 -7.10 15.79 -41.64
N LYS A 297 -8.11 16.51 -41.11
CA LYS A 297 -9.07 17.26 -41.93
C LYS A 297 -8.45 18.42 -42.71
N LYS A 298 -7.47 19.12 -42.15
CA LYS A 298 -6.78 20.23 -42.84
C LYS A 298 -5.96 19.73 -44.03
N THR A 299 -5.24 18.62 -43.85
CA THR A 299 -4.41 18.02 -44.91
C THR A 299 -5.25 17.42 -46.04
N GLN A 300 -6.39 16.78 -45.72
CA GLN A 300 -7.32 16.27 -46.74
C GLN A 300 -7.98 17.39 -47.56
N LYS A 301 -8.29 18.54 -46.92
CA LYS A 301 -8.85 19.70 -47.62
C LYS A 301 -7.84 20.36 -48.57
N GLN A 302 -6.60 20.54 -48.14
CA GLN A 302 -5.52 21.06 -49.00
C GLN A 302 -5.18 20.15 -50.19
N ALA A 303 -5.28 18.83 -50.02
CA ALA A 303 -5.09 17.88 -51.12
C ALA A 303 -6.26 17.92 -52.14
N GLY A 304 -7.50 18.13 -51.67
CA GLY A 304 -8.67 18.29 -52.53
C GLY A 304 -8.65 19.60 -53.33
N ASP A 305 -8.26 20.71 -52.70
CA ASP A 305 -8.18 22.02 -53.36
C ASP A 305 -7.06 22.04 -54.43
N ASN A 306 -5.90 21.40 -54.17
CA ASN A 306 -4.81 21.30 -55.16
C ASN A 306 -5.13 20.42 -56.38
N ASN A 307 -5.95 19.37 -56.22
CA ASN A 307 -6.39 18.54 -57.35
C ASN A 307 -7.46 19.26 -58.19
N ALA A 308 -8.33 20.06 -57.56
CA ALA A 308 -9.34 20.84 -58.27
C ALA A 308 -8.71 21.94 -59.13
N GLU A 309 -7.62 22.58 -58.70
CA GLU A 309 -6.90 23.57 -59.51
C GLU A 309 -6.16 22.96 -60.71
N GLN A 310 -5.75 21.69 -60.65
CA GLN A 310 -5.09 20.98 -61.75
C GLN A 310 -6.04 20.42 -62.81
N GLU A 311 -7.32 20.20 -62.50
CA GLU A 311 -8.33 19.78 -63.49
C GLU A 311 -8.97 20.96 -64.25
N THR A 312 -8.73 22.21 -63.82
CA THR A 312 -9.20 23.43 -64.48
C THR A 312 -8.15 24.19 -65.30
N ALA A 313 -6.95 23.62 -65.49
CA ALA A 313 -5.88 24.16 -66.33
C ALA A 313 -5.65 23.27 -67.57
#